data_AF-A0A182JQM2-F1
#
_entry.id   AF-A0A182JQM2-F1
#
_cell.length_a   1.000
_cell.length_b   1.000
_cell.length_c   1.000
_cell.angle_alpha   90.00
_cell.angle_beta   90.00
_cell.angle_gamma   90.00
#
_symmetry.space_group_name_H-M   'P 1'
#
loop_
_entity.id
_entity.type
_entity.pdbx_description
1 polymer ?
#
loop_
_entity_poly.entity_id
_entity_poly.type
_entity_poly.pdbx_seq_one_letter_code
_entity_poly.pdbx_strand_id
1 'polypeptide(L)'
;MKVLLVLLLASVAWAQRPLSVAVIDKLYEVYPLYRQIQDYVINSVADARMSSSARINDFHRDIITIKSTFVGTSIRQEQELLTQINGQPIVVNQQCLAFLRQSAEVNMNLAGVSYSTCITNAGDTLLSSVRSFYEMLDADEARYVGVGLFEEFRDENVFFDPQRIISKLENRMFRLEDFPTHIGSEMLDAVAGLTNSLDAIRLNYVNCMTMSEQMLKSTLQMVMLQLETTCNGKVIPVADETAPMPPNPEYATFEPDNGTPEPDH
;
A
#
# COMPACT_ATOMS: atom_id res chain seq x y z
N MET A 1 54.57 25.59 33.77
CA MET A 1 55.77 24.93 33.22
C MET A 1 55.54 23.48 32.77
N LYS A 2 54.88 22.61 33.54
CA LYS A 2 54.64 21.20 33.12
C LYS A 2 53.81 21.04 31.84
N VAL A 3 52.78 21.87 31.62
CA VAL A 3 51.93 21.83 30.41
C VAL A 3 52.68 22.28 29.14
N LEU A 4 53.51 23.33 29.27
CA LEU A 4 54.37 23.82 28.18
C LEU A 4 55.43 22.80 27.77
N LEU A 5 55.99 22.06 28.72
CA LEU A 5 57.01 21.03 28.44
C LEU A 5 56.40 19.79 27.77
N VAL A 6 55.16 19.42 28.12
CA VAL A 6 54.42 18.32 27.48
C VAL A 6 54.01 18.69 26.04
N LEU A 7 53.59 19.93 25.79
CA LEU A 7 53.31 20.43 24.43
C LEU A 7 54.58 20.49 23.56
N LEU A 8 55.71 20.92 24.13
CA LEU A 8 57.00 20.92 23.44
C LEU A 8 57.50 19.50 23.16
N LEU A 9 57.43 18.57 24.12
CA LEU A 9 57.82 17.17 23.91
C LEU A 9 56.88 16.46 22.92
N ALA A 10 55.58 16.76 22.95
CA ALA A 10 54.65 16.31 21.92
C ALA A 10 55.09 16.85 20.55
N SER A 11 55.37 18.14 20.40
CA SER A 11 55.79 18.70 19.11
C SER A 11 57.08 18.08 18.54
N VAL A 12 58.05 17.71 19.39
CA VAL A 12 59.30 17.05 18.96
C VAL A 12 59.09 15.58 18.58
N ALA A 13 58.23 14.87 19.33
CA ALA A 13 57.88 13.48 19.01
C ALA A 13 57.08 13.36 17.70
N TRP A 14 56.22 14.35 17.41
CA TRP A 14 55.45 14.42 16.16
C TRP A 14 56.36 14.62 14.94
N ALA A 15 57.47 15.35 15.08
CA ALA A 15 58.44 15.57 14.01
C ALA A 15 59.26 14.32 13.63
N GLN A 16 59.36 13.32 14.53
CA GLN A 16 60.17 12.11 14.28
C GLN A 16 59.44 11.03 13.45
N ARG A 17 58.12 11.12 13.29
CA ARG A 17 57.30 10.12 12.56
C ARG A 17 56.27 10.79 11.65
N PRO A 18 56.71 11.52 10.61
CA PRO A 18 55.81 12.30 9.75
C PRO A 18 54.74 11.45 9.07
N LEU A 19 55.04 10.20 8.71
CA LEU A 19 54.07 9.30 8.07
C LEU A 19 52.96 8.83 9.02
N SER A 20 53.26 8.57 10.29
CA SER A 20 52.24 8.21 11.29
C SER A 20 51.33 9.41 11.61
N VAL A 21 51.86 10.63 11.58
CA VAL A 21 51.06 11.86 11.70
C VAL A 21 50.15 12.02 10.48
N ALA A 22 50.66 11.77 9.27
CA ALA A 22 49.86 11.83 8.04
C ALA A 22 48.67 10.85 8.02
N VAL A 23 48.74 9.71 8.72
CA VAL A 23 47.58 8.81 8.92
C VAL A 23 46.44 9.52 9.65
N ILE A 24 46.76 10.32 10.68
CA ILE A 24 45.76 11.07 11.45
C ILE A 24 45.17 12.20 10.61
N ASP A 25 46.00 12.92 9.86
CA ASP A 25 45.53 13.96 8.94
C ASP A 25 44.58 13.37 7.88
N LYS A 26 44.94 12.22 7.30
CA LYS A 26 44.04 11.51 6.38
C LYS A 26 42.75 11.04 7.04
N LEU A 27 42.79 10.60 8.29
CA LEU A 27 41.56 10.24 9.00
C LEU A 27 40.62 11.45 9.14
N TYR A 28 41.15 12.64 9.42
CA TYR A 28 40.37 13.88 9.46
C TYR A 28 39.80 14.28 8.11
N GLU A 29 40.47 13.94 7.00
CA GLU A 29 39.95 14.15 5.65
C GLU A 29 38.83 13.15 5.29
N VAL A 30 38.96 11.87 5.67
CA VAL A 30 37.97 10.83 5.33
C VAL A 30 36.71 10.92 6.20
N TYR A 31 36.87 11.30 7.48
CA TYR A 31 35.77 11.34 8.45
C TYR A 31 34.53 12.14 8.00
N PRO A 32 34.63 13.40 7.51
CA PRO A 32 33.46 14.15 7.08
C PRO A 32 32.73 13.51 5.89
N LEU A 33 33.46 12.92 4.94
CA LEU A 33 32.88 12.17 3.82
C LEU A 33 32.13 10.94 4.33
N TYR A 34 32.74 10.17 5.24
CA TYR A 34 32.09 9.02 5.85
C TYR A 34 30.79 9.39 6.57
N ARG A 35 30.82 10.47 7.36
CA ARG A 35 29.63 10.99 8.06
C ARG A 35 28.53 11.41 7.06
N GLN A 36 28.90 12.11 6.00
CA GLN A 36 27.95 12.54 4.97
C GLN A 36 27.25 11.34 4.32
N ILE A 37 27.98 10.25 4.04
CA ILE A 37 27.39 9.02 3.49
C ILE A 37 26.48 8.34 4.51
N GLN A 38 26.88 8.25 5.78
CA GLN A 38 26.00 7.70 6.82
C GLN A 38 24.69 8.49 6.92
N ASP A 39 24.77 9.82 6.99
CA ASP A 39 23.59 10.69 7.06
C ASP A 39 22.72 10.53 5.79
N TYR A 40 23.33 10.43 4.61
CA TYR A 40 22.61 10.21 3.36
C TYR A 40 21.87 8.87 3.34
N VAL A 41 22.52 7.78 3.75
CA VAL A 41 21.91 6.44 3.81
C VAL A 41 20.73 6.42 4.78
N ILE A 42 20.93 6.92 6.00
CA ILE A 42 19.88 6.95 7.03
C ILE A 42 18.65 7.72 6.53
N ASN A 43 18.86 8.89 5.95
CA ASN A 43 17.77 9.70 5.41
C ASN A 43 17.09 9.01 4.22
N SER A 44 17.86 8.40 3.30
CA SER A 44 17.30 7.71 2.13
C SER A 44 16.47 6.49 2.51
N VAL A 45 16.94 5.70 3.49
CA VAL A 45 16.19 4.56 4.03
C VAL A 45 14.94 5.06 4.76
N ALA A 46 15.04 6.14 5.55
CA ALA A 46 13.87 6.73 6.21
C ALA A 46 12.80 7.20 5.21
N ASP A 47 13.22 7.87 4.14
CA ASP A 47 12.34 8.31 3.04
C ASP A 47 11.70 7.10 2.33
N ALA A 48 12.48 6.04 2.06
CA ALA A 48 11.96 4.81 1.48
C ALA A 48 10.92 4.13 2.38
N ARG A 49 11.16 4.06 3.69
CA ARG A 49 10.21 3.54 4.69
C ARG A 49 8.94 4.38 4.77
N MET A 50 9.05 5.71 4.68
CA MET A 50 7.89 6.61 4.71
C MET A 50 7.05 6.49 3.42
N SER A 51 7.71 6.49 2.27
CA SER A 51 7.07 6.32 0.96
C SER A 51 6.36 4.98 0.86
N SER A 52 7.03 3.89 1.27
CA SER A 52 6.42 2.55 1.27
C SER A 52 5.20 2.47 2.19
N SER A 53 5.26 3.06 3.39
CA SER A 53 4.13 3.11 4.31
C SER A 53 2.91 3.80 3.71
N ALA A 54 3.11 4.91 2.97
CA ALA A 54 2.02 5.58 2.28
C ALA A 54 1.38 4.69 1.19
N ARG A 55 2.21 4.02 0.39
CA ARG A 55 1.75 3.09 -0.65
C ARG A 55 1.00 1.89 -0.09
N ILE A 56 1.46 1.33 1.03
CA ILE A 56 0.77 0.23 1.72
C ILE A 56 -0.59 0.70 2.25
N ASN A 57 -0.68 1.92 2.78
CA ASN A 57 -1.96 2.47 3.23
C ASN A 57 -2.95 2.68 2.06
N ASP A 58 -2.47 3.20 0.92
CA ASP A 58 -3.30 3.34 -0.28
C ASP A 58 -3.78 1.98 -0.79
N PHE A 59 -2.91 0.97 -0.81
CA PHE A 59 -3.28 -0.40 -1.14
C PHE A 59 -4.43 -0.92 -0.25
N HIS A 60 -4.36 -0.73 1.07
CA HIS A 60 -5.45 -1.15 1.96
C HIS A 60 -6.77 -0.44 1.63
N ARG A 61 -6.74 0.86 1.33
CA ARG A 61 -7.93 1.63 0.92
C ARG A 61 -8.53 1.10 -0.38
N ASP A 62 -7.68 0.76 -1.35
CA ASP A 62 -8.10 0.16 -2.61
C ASP A 62 -8.81 -1.18 -2.37
N ILE A 63 -8.19 -2.09 -1.60
CA ILE A 63 -8.77 -3.40 -1.28
C ILE A 63 -10.14 -3.28 -0.62
N ILE A 64 -10.29 -2.35 0.35
CA ILE A 64 -11.57 -2.09 1.03
C ILE A 64 -12.63 -1.58 0.04
N THR A 65 -12.26 -0.64 -0.82
CA THR A 65 -13.17 -0.03 -1.81
C THR A 65 -13.65 -1.06 -2.82
N ILE A 66 -12.72 -1.87 -3.35
CA ILE A 66 -13.00 -2.97 -4.25
C ILE A 66 -13.95 -3.97 -3.58
N LYS A 67 -13.64 -4.43 -2.36
CA LYS A 67 -14.50 -5.35 -1.60
C LYS A 67 -15.92 -4.80 -1.47
N SER A 68 -16.04 -3.55 -1.04
CA SER A 68 -17.32 -2.91 -0.78
C SER A 68 -18.20 -2.86 -2.04
N THR A 69 -17.58 -2.67 -3.20
CA THR A 69 -18.27 -2.65 -4.51
C THR A 69 -18.82 -4.02 -4.88
N PHE A 70 -18.01 -5.07 -4.76
CA PHE A 70 -18.43 -6.45 -5.06
C PHE A 70 -19.51 -6.96 -4.09
N VAL A 71 -19.34 -6.68 -2.79
CA VAL A 71 -20.33 -7.04 -1.76
C VAL A 71 -21.64 -6.30 -2.01
N GLY A 72 -21.59 -4.98 -2.25
CA GLY A 72 -22.78 -4.19 -2.55
C GLY A 72 -23.52 -4.68 -3.80
N THR A 73 -22.79 -5.05 -4.84
CA THR A 73 -23.38 -5.60 -6.07
C THR A 73 -24.04 -6.96 -5.82
N SER A 74 -23.39 -7.84 -5.06
CA SER A 74 -23.92 -9.15 -4.69
C SER A 74 -25.21 -9.05 -3.87
N ILE A 75 -25.24 -8.16 -2.88
CA ILE A 75 -26.44 -7.89 -2.06
C ILE A 75 -27.60 -7.41 -2.93
N ARG A 76 -27.33 -6.49 -3.87
CA ARG A 76 -28.37 -6.01 -4.80
C ARG A 76 -28.91 -7.15 -5.67
N GLN A 77 -28.03 -7.98 -6.24
CA GLN A 77 -28.44 -9.13 -7.06
C GLN A 77 -29.30 -10.13 -6.26
N GLU A 78 -28.93 -10.41 -5.01
CA GLU A 78 -29.75 -11.24 -4.12
C GLU A 78 -31.12 -10.59 -3.85
N GLN A 79 -31.13 -9.30 -3.50
CA GLN A 79 -32.37 -8.58 -3.20
C GLN A 79 -33.33 -8.54 -4.40
N GLU A 80 -32.81 -8.35 -5.61
CA GLU A 80 -33.58 -8.44 -6.86
C GLU A 80 -34.22 -9.83 -6.99
N LEU A 81 -33.46 -10.91 -6.81
CA LEU A 81 -33.98 -12.28 -6.85
C LEU A 81 -35.02 -12.54 -5.76
N LEU A 82 -34.76 -12.13 -4.51
CA LEU A 82 -35.68 -12.33 -3.41
C LEU A 82 -36.98 -11.56 -3.61
N THR A 83 -36.93 -10.37 -4.23
CA THR A 83 -38.12 -9.61 -4.62
C THR A 83 -38.98 -10.40 -5.60
N GLN A 84 -38.36 -11.03 -6.59
CA GLN A 84 -39.04 -11.90 -7.57
C GLN A 84 -39.68 -13.12 -6.90
N ILE A 85 -38.97 -13.78 -5.98
CA ILE A 85 -39.48 -14.96 -5.26
C ILE A 85 -40.62 -14.57 -4.30
N ASN A 86 -40.49 -13.47 -3.56
CA ASN A 86 -41.44 -13.04 -2.55
C ASN A 86 -42.71 -12.42 -3.13
N GLY A 87 -42.64 -11.83 -4.32
CA GLY A 87 -43.82 -11.26 -4.98
C GLY A 87 -44.73 -12.31 -5.64
N GLN A 88 -44.38 -13.60 -5.61
CA GLN A 88 -45.20 -14.64 -6.24
C GLN A 88 -46.55 -14.80 -5.52
N PRO A 89 -47.65 -15.04 -6.27
CA PRO A 89 -48.96 -15.25 -5.67
C PRO A 89 -49.01 -16.58 -4.90
N ILE A 90 -49.91 -16.67 -3.92
CA ILE A 90 -50.02 -17.84 -3.02
C ILE A 90 -50.32 -19.16 -3.73
N VAL A 91 -50.86 -19.10 -4.95
CA VAL A 91 -51.14 -20.26 -5.81
C VAL A 91 -49.87 -20.94 -6.33
N VAL A 92 -48.72 -20.25 -6.30
CA VAL A 92 -47.42 -20.82 -6.63
C VAL A 92 -46.97 -21.73 -5.50
N ASN A 93 -46.27 -22.83 -5.84
CA ASN A 93 -45.83 -23.83 -4.86
C ASN A 93 -44.89 -23.20 -3.82
N GLN A 94 -45.39 -22.99 -2.60
CA GLN A 94 -44.65 -22.34 -1.52
C GLN A 94 -43.43 -23.14 -1.04
N GLN A 95 -43.46 -24.47 -1.12
CA GLN A 95 -42.30 -25.30 -0.79
C GLN A 95 -41.18 -25.11 -1.82
N CYS A 96 -41.55 -25.00 -3.10
CA CYS A 96 -40.60 -24.68 -4.17
C CYS A 96 -39.97 -23.30 -3.97
N LEU A 97 -40.77 -22.27 -3.65
CA LEU A 97 -40.27 -20.93 -3.35
C LEU A 97 -39.37 -20.89 -2.11
N ALA A 98 -39.68 -21.66 -1.06
CA ALA A 98 -38.82 -21.80 0.11
C ALA A 98 -37.46 -22.43 -0.25
N PHE A 99 -37.46 -23.44 -1.12
CA PHE A 99 -36.22 -24.03 -1.63
C PHE A 99 -35.39 -23.03 -2.43
N LEU A 100 -36.00 -22.19 -3.28
CA LEU A 100 -35.27 -21.15 -4.03
C LEU A 100 -34.63 -20.11 -3.10
N ARG A 101 -35.32 -19.68 -2.03
CA ARG A 101 -34.75 -18.78 -1.01
C ARG A 101 -33.54 -19.41 -0.33
N GLN A 102 -33.66 -20.67 0.08
CA GLN A 102 -32.56 -21.40 0.70
C GLN A 102 -31.38 -21.55 -0.26
N SER A 103 -31.65 -21.83 -1.53
CA SER A 103 -30.63 -21.91 -2.58
C SER A 103 -29.90 -20.58 -2.73
N ALA A 104 -30.62 -19.45 -2.80
CA ALA A 104 -30.01 -18.13 -2.87
C ALA A 104 -29.09 -17.86 -1.65
N GLU A 105 -29.57 -18.14 -0.44
CA GLU A 105 -28.81 -17.97 0.80
C GLU A 105 -27.51 -18.80 0.83
N VAL A 106 -27.59 -20.09 0.43
CA VAL A 106 -26.41 -20.97 0.38
C VAL A 106 -25.37 -20.44 -0.61
N ASN A 107 -25.81 -19.94 -1.77
CA ASN A 107 -24.92 -19.39 -2.78
C ASN A 107 -24.30 -18.06 -2.36
N MET A 108 -25.05 -17.22 -1.64
CA MET A 108 -24.51 -16.01 -1.03
C MET A 108 -23.45 -16.32 0.03
N ASN A 109 -23.69 -17.34 0.86
CA ASN A 109 -22.69 -17.79 1.84
C ASN A 109 -21.41 -18.29 1.13
N LEU A 110 -21.55 -19.11 0.09
CA LEU A 110 -20.41 -19.61 -0.68
C LEU A 110 -19.61 -18.46 -1.33
N ALA A 111 -20.30 -17.47 -1.90
CA ALA A 111 -19.67 -16.27 -2.44
C ALA A 111 -18.94 -15.48 -1.34
N GLY A 112 -19.54 -15.33 -0.15
CA GLY A 112 -18.92 -14.68 1.00
C GLY A 112 -17.63 -15.37 1.47
N VAL A 113 -17.60 -16.70 1.48
CA VAL A 113 -16.38 -17.48 1.74
C VAL A 113 -15.34 -17.20 0.66
N SER A 114 -15.72 -17.23 -0.63
CA SER A 114 -14.82 -16.96 -1.74
C SER A 114 -14.19 -15.57 -1.65
N TYR A 115 -15.00 -14.53 -1.38
CA TYR A 115 -14.50 -13.17 -1.16
C TYR A 115 -13.55 -13.07 0.03
N SER A 116 -13.84 -13.76 1.12
CA SER A 116 -12.95 -13.79 2.29
C SER A 116 -11.60 -14.42 1.93
N THR A 117 -11.61 -15.53 1.18
CA THR A 117 -10.39 -16.19 0.68
C THR A 117 -9.59 -15.28 -0.26
N CYS A 118 -10.24 -14.54 -1.16
CA CYS A 118 -9.55 -13.58 -2.03
C CYS A 118 -8.80 -12.52 -1.20
N ILE A 119 -9.43 -12.01 -0.13
CA ILE A 119 -8.83 -10.99 0.74
C ILE A 119 -7.66 -11.55 1.54
N THR A 120 -7.82 -12.74 2.14
CA THR A 120 -6.75 -13.34 2.94
C THR A 120 -5.54 -13.65 2.08
N ASN A 121 -5.73 -14.17 0.86
CA ASN A 121 -4.63 -14.43 -0.08
C ASN A 121 -3.89 -13.13 -0.47
N ALA A 122 -4.63 -12.03 -0.70
CA ALA A 122 -4.03 -10.73 -0.96
C ALA A 122 -3.24 -10.21 0.26
N GLY A 123 -3.78 -10.39 1.47
CA GLY A 123 -3.12 -10.03 2.73
C GLY A 123 -1.84 -10.82 3.00
N ASP A 124 -1.86 -12.13 2.77
CA ASP A 124 -0.70 -13.01 2.96
C ASP A 124 0.42 -12.65 1.97
N THR A 125 0.05 -12.38 0.72
CA THR A 125 1.02 -11.96 -0.31
C THR A 125 1.59 -10.58 0.00
N LEU A 126 0.76 -9.63 0.43
CA LEU A 126 1.20 -8.31 0.90
C LEU A 126 2.22 -8.45 2.03
N LEU A 127 1.91 -9.26 3.05
CA LEU A 127 2.79 -9.44 4.20
C LEU A 127 4.17 -9.96 3.78
N SER A 128 4.20 -10.93 2.85
CA SER A 128 5.45 -11.46 2.30
C SER A 128 6.24 -10.38 1.54
N SER A 129 5.59 -9.64 0.64
CA SER A 129 6.23 -8.57 -0.13
C SER A 129 6.77 -7.44 0.75
N VAL A 130 6.01 -7.03 1.76
CA VAL A 130 6.40 -5.99 2.70
C VAL A 130 7.59 -6.43 3.55
N ARG A 131 7.60 -7.68 4.05
CA ARG A 131 8.74 -8.23 4.80
C ARG A 131 10.00 -8.24 3.95
N SER A 132 9.93 -8.76 2.74
CA SER A 132 11.07 -8.82 1.80
C SER A 132 11.64 -7.42 1.53
N PHE A 133 10.77 -6.41 1.35
CA PHE A 133 11.18 -5.02 1.18
C PHE A 133 11.93 -4.47 2.41
N TYR A 134 11.40 -4.67 3.62
CA TYR A 134 12.07 -4.18 4.83
C TYR A 134 13.38 -4.93 5.14
N GLU A 135 13.46 -6.23 4.87
CA GLU A 135 14.69 -7.01 5.00
C GLU A 135 15.80 -6.49 4.06
N MET A 136 15.43 -6.08 2.83
CA MET A 136 16.35 -5.45 1.89
C MET A 136 16.87 -4.10 2.40
N LEU A 137 15.96 -3.24 2.90
CA LEU A 137 16.36 -1.95 3.46
C LEU A 137 17.31 -2.08 4.65
N ASP A 138 17.05 -3.04 5.55
CA ASP A 138 17.89 -3.27 6.73
C ASP A 138 19.27 -3.81 6.35
N ALA A 139 19.35 -4.68 5.33
CA ALA A 139 20.61 -5.19 4.80
C ALA A 139 21.47 -4.08 4.17
N ASP A 140 20.84 -3.18 3.42
CA ASP A 140 21.52 -2.04 2.81
C ASP A 140 21.99 -1.03 3.88
N GLU A 141 21.14 -0.70 4.86
CA GLU A 141 21.51 0.15 6.00
C GLU A 141 22.75 -0.42 6.73
N ALA A 142 22.74 -1.72 7.04
CA ALA A 142 23.87 -2.40 7.69
C ALA A 142 25.13 -2.42 6.82
N ARG A 143 25.01 -2.60 5.50
CA ARG A 143 26.14 -2.62 4.56
C ARG A 143 26.85 -1.28 4.48
N TYR A 144 26.10 -0.18 4.47
CA TYR A 144 26.68 1.16 4.27
C TYR A 144 27.03 1.87 5.58
N VAL A 145 26.26 1.66 6.64
CA VAL A 145 26.50 2.27 7.96
C VAL A 145 27.38 1.40 8.87
N GLY A 146 27.27 0.07 8.76
CA GLY A 146 27.91 -0.89 9.66
C GLY A 146 29.40 -1.15 9.43
N VAL A 147 29.97 -0.76 8.28
CA VAL A 147 31.40 -0.93 8.01
C VAL A 147 32.16 0.32 8.48
N GLY A 148 32.63 0.29 9.72
CA GLY A 148 33.31 1.42 10.38
C GLY A 148 34.55 1.91 9.65
N LEU A 149 34.82 3.22 9.75
CA LEU A 149 36.04 3.88 9.23
C LEU A 149 37.34 3.23 9.75
N PHE A 150 37.27 2.59 10.92
CA PHE A 150 38.42 1.99 11.60
C PHE A 150 38.83 0.61 11.08
N GLU A 151 38.04 -0.03 10.21
CA GLU A 151 38.40 -1.33 9.63
C GLU A 151 39.69 -1.26 8.81
N GLU A 152 40.02 -0.09 8.27
CA GLU A 152 41.26 0.12 7.51
C GLU A 152 42.54 -0.03 8.37
N PHE A 153 42.40 0.02 9.70
CA PHE A 153 43.49 -0.20 10.68
C PHE A 153 43.62 -1.65 11.12
N ARG A 154 42.68 -2.54 10.74
CA ARG A 154 42.74 -3.95 11.13
C ARG A 154 44.01 -4.59 10.58
N ASP A 155 44.73 -5.27 11.46
CA ASP A 155 45.99 -5.97 11.18
C ASP A 155 47.13 -5.07 10.65
N GLU A 156 47.03 -3.74 10.82
CA GLU A 156 48.08 -2.78 10.44
C GLU A 156 48.64 -2.08 11.68
N ASN A 157 49.92 -1.74 11.66
CA ASN A 157 50.54 -0.97 12.74
C ASN A 157 50.77 0.48 12.31
N VAL A 158 50.09 1.44 12.95
CA VAL A 158 50.21 2.89 12.61
C VAL A 158 51.64 3.44 12.66
N PHE A 159 52.53 2.76 13.39
CA PHE A 159 53.92 3.13 13.55
C PHE A 159 54.88 2.46 12.57
N PHE A 160 54.52 1.29 12.02
CA PHE A 160 55.39 0.50 11.14
C PHE A 160 54.85 0.41 9.71
N ASP A 161 53.54 0.48 9.52
CA ASP A 161 52.83 0.37 8.24
C ASP A 161 52.00 1.63 7.86
N PRO A 162 52.45 2.87 8.16
CA PRO A 162 51.60 4.07 7.96
C PRO A 162 51.21 4.29 6.49
N GLN A 163 52.07 3.97 5.53
CA GLN A 163 51.73 4.12 4.10
C GLN A 163 50.62 3.16 3.65
N ARG A 164 50.57 1.96 4.22
CA ARG A 164 49.54 0.97 3.89
C ARG A 164 48.18 1.41 4.40
N ILE A 165 48.13 1.98 5.61
CA ILE A 165 46.92 2.59 6.17
C ILE A 165 46.48 3.80 5.33
N ILE A 166 47.40 4.69 4.96
CA ILE A 166 47.09 5.85 4.09
C ILE A 166 46.48 5.41 2.77
N SER A 167 47.10 4.43 2.09
CA SER A 167 46.56 3.90 0.83
C SER A 167 45.18 3.26 1.00
N LYS A 168 44.94 2.54 2.11
CA LYS A 168 43.62 2.00 2.44
C LYS A 168 42.58 3.11 2.65
N LEU A 169 42.93 4.17 3.38
CA LEU A 169 42.06 5.33 3.60
C LEU A 169 41.76 6.10 2.31
N GLU A 170 42.75 6.30 1.43
CA GLU A 170 42.54 6.92 0.11
C GLU A 170 41.62 6.07 -0.77
N ASN A 171 41.84 4.76 -0.82
CA ASN A 171 40.92 3.84 -1.51
C ASN A 171 39.50 3.89 -0.90
N ARG A 172 39.38 4.12 0.41
CA ARG A 172 38.07 4.30 1.05
C ARG A 172 37.41 5.61 0.62
N MET A 173 38.15 6.72 0.52
CA MET A 173 37.62 7.99 0.02
C MET A 173 37.02 7.84 -1.38
N PHE A 174 37.74 7.21 -2.32
CA PHE A 174 37.22 6.97 -3.67
C PHE A 174 35.92 6.15 -3.67
N ARG A 175 35.81 5.13 -2.81
CA ARG A 175 34.54 4.38 -2.67
C ARG A 175 33.42 5.23 -2.06
N LEU A 176 33.76 6.09 -1.10
CA LEU A 176 32.79 6.98 -0.46
C LEU A 176 32.20 8.00 -1.43
N GLU A 177 32.97 8.46 -2.42
CA GLU A 177 32.50 9.40 -3.44
C GLU A 177 31.48 8.77 -4.41
N ASP A 178 31.54 7.45 -4.63
CA ASP A 178 30.69 6.70 -5.57
C ASP A 178 29.37 6.21 -4.93
N PHE A 179 29.33 6.07 -3.60
CA PHE A 179 28.16 5.53 -2.88
C PHE A 179 26.84 6.31 -3.05
N PRO A 180 26.80 7.67 -3.04
CA PRO A 180 25.54 8.40 -3.12
C PRO A 180 24.71 8.05 -4.36
N THR A 181 25.38 7.87 -5.50
CA THR A 181 24.73 7.55 -6.77
C THR A 181 24.13 6.15 -6.78
N HIS A 182 24.85 5.17 -6.25
CA HIS A 182 24.39 3.78 -6.22
C HIS A 182 23.23 3.58 -5.23
N ILE A 183 23.37 4.11 -4.01
CA ILE A 183 22.37 3.95 -2.95
C ILE A 183 21.07 4.63 -3.33
N GLY A 184 21.14 5.84 -3.91
CA GLY A 184 19.96 6.54 -4.40
C GLY A 184 19.19 5.72 -5.44
N SER A 185 19.89 5.11 -6.41
CA SER A 185 19.24 4.24 -7.40
C SER A 185 18.68 2.96 -6.80
N GLU A 186 19.43 2.27 -5.94
CA GLU A 186 19.01 1.01 -5.30
C GLU A 186 17.73 1.21 -4.46
N MET A 187 17.67 2.31 -3.69
CA MET A 187 16.49 2.64 -2.88
C MET A 187 15.27 2.98 -3.74
N LEU A 188 15.45 3.73 -4.82
CA LEU A 188 14.37 4.04 -5.76
C LEU A 188 13.84 2.78 -6.44
N ASP A 189 14.73 1.89 -6.85
CA ASP A 189 14.38 0.61 -7.47
C ASP A 189 13.65 -0.32 -6.47
N ALA A 190 14.08 -0.34 -5.20
CA ALA A 190 13.41 -1.10 -4.15
C ALA A 190 11.97 -0.61 -3.92
N VAL A 191 11.76 0.71 -3.83
CA VAL A 191 10.42 1.31 -3.67
C VAL A 191 9.55 1.06 -4.91
N ALA A 192 10.13 1.16 -6.10
CA ALA A 192 9.43 0.84 -7.35
C ALA A 192 9.05 -0.65 -7.42
N GLY A 193 9.94 -1.54 -7.00
CA GLY A 193 9.71 -2.98 -6.92
C GLY A 193 8.56 -3.34 -5.96
N LEU A 194 8.51 -2.70 -4.79
CA LEU A 194 7.38 -2.84 -3.88
C LEU A 194 6.09 -2.34 -4.54
N THR A 195 6.11 -1.16 -5.17
CA THR A 195 4.93 -0.59 -5.84
C THR A 195 4.38 -1.53 -6.91
N ASN A 196 5.25 -2.09 -7.76
CA ASN A 196 4.86 -3.09 -8.76
C ASN A 196 4.27 -4.35 -8.13
N SER A 197 4.82 -4.79 -6.99
CA SER A 197 4.29 -5.94 -6.25
C SER A 197 2.89 -5.65 -5.70
N LEU A 198 2.66 -4.46 -5.13
CA LEU A 198 1.33 -4.03 -4.65
C LEU A 198 0.30 -3.99 -5.78
N ASP A 199 0.68 -3.47 -6.95
CA ASP A 199 -0.18 -3.45 -8.13
C ASP A 199 -0.53 -4.87 -8.62
N ALA A 200 0.45 -5.77 -8.67
CA ALA A 200 0.21 -7.16 -9.04
C ALA A 200 -0.74 -7.86 -8.06
N ILE A 201 -0.56 -7.65 -6.75
CA ILE A 201 -1.46 -8.19 -5.72
C ILE A 201 -2.88 -7.65 -5.92
N ARG A 202 -3.01 -6.33 -6.15
CA ARG A 202 -4.31 -5.70 -6.39
C ARG A 202 -5.01 -6.27 -7.62
N LEU A 203 -4.30 -6.45 -8.74
CA LEU A 203 -4.84 -7.04 -9.95
C LEU A 203 -5.32 -8.48 -9.72
N ASN A 204 -4.52 -9.30 -9.04
CA ASN A 204 -4.91 -10.67 -8.69
C ASN A 204 -6.13 -10.71 -7.78
N TYR A 205 -6.21 -9.79 -6.82
CA TYR A 205 -7.37 -9.64 -5.95
C TYR A 205 -8.64 -9.30 -6.73
N VAL A 206 -8.57 -8.29 -7.63
CA VAL A 206 -9.70 -7.92 -8.50
C VAL A 206 -10.16 -9.10 -9.35
N ASN A 207 -9.23 -9.85 -9.94
CA ASN A 207 -9.56 -11.03 -10.74
C ASN A 207 -10.26 -12.10 -9.91
N CYS A 208 -9.76 -12.39 -8.71
CA CYS A 208 -10.37 -13.35 -7.78
C CYS A 208 -11.80 -12.95 -7.39
N MET A 209 -12.00 -11.68 -7.03
CA MET A 209 -13.32 -11.14 -6.70
C MET A 209 -14.28 -11.19 -7.90
N THR A 210 -13.79 -10.84 -9.10
CA THR A 210 -14.57 -10.87 -10.34
C THR A 210 -15.06 -12.28 -10.66
N MET A 211 -14.19 -13.29 -10.60
CA MET A 211 -14.57 -14.67 -10.84
C MET A 211 -15.61 -15.17 -9.84
N SER A 212 -15.42 -14.81 -8.56
CA SER A 212 -16.34 -15.17 -7.47
C SER A 212 -17.72 -14.55 -7.67
N GLU A 213 -17.78 -13.26 -8.04
CA GLU A 213 -19.04 -12.58 -8.37
C GLU A 213 -19.71 -13.19 -9.60
N GLN A 214 -18.97 -13.49 -10.67
CA GLN A 214 -19.53 -14.10 -11.87
C GLN A 214 -20.19 -15.45 -11.56
N MET A 215 -19.57 -16.25 -10.69
CA MET A 215 -20.13 -17.53 -10.25
C MET A 215 -21.41 -17.35 -9.43
N LEU A 216 -21.43 -16.38 -8.51
CA LEU A 216 -22.65 -16.02 -7.77
C LEU A 216 -23.76 -15.57 -8.73
N LYS A 217 -23.47 -14.60 -9.59
CA LYS A 217 -24.42 -14.06 -10.57
C LYS A 217 -25.02 -15.16 -11.44
N SER A 218 -24.19 -16.06 -11.97
CA SER A 218 -24.65 -17.20 -12.77
C SER A 218 -25.59 -18.09 -11.96
N THR A 219 -25.29 -18.32 -10.69
CA THR A 219 -26.12 -19.17 -9.84
C THR A 219 -27.45 -18.50 -9.49
N LEU A 220 -27.46 -17.20 -9.17
CA LEU A 220 -28.70 -16.45 -8.93
C LEU A 220 -29.58 -16.40 -10.19
N GLN A 221 -28.99 -16.28 -11.38
CA GLN A 221 -29.71 -16.40 -12.66
C GLN A 221 -30.31 -17.80 -12.85
N MET A 222 -29.62 -18.85 -12.43
CA MET A 222 -30.17 -20.21 -12.44
C MET A 222 -31.34 -20.37 -11.47
N VAL A 223 -31.28 -19.76 -10.29
CA VAL A 223 -32.43 -19.73 -9.35
C VAL A 223 -33.60 -18.99 -9.97
N MET A 224 -33.36 -17.89 -10.68
CA MET A 224 -34.39 -17.16 -11.41
C MET A 224 -35.03 -18.00 -12.52
N LEU A 225 -34.24 -18.79 -13.26
CA LEU A 225 -34.78 -19.73 -14.26
C LEU A 225 -35.62 -20.83 -13.60
N GLN A 226 -35.20 -21.35 -12.44
CA GLN A 226 -35.94 -22.36 -11.68
C GLN A 226 -37.27 -21.82 -11.14
N LEU A 227 -37.35 -20.52 -10.83
CA LEU A 227 -38.60 -19.86 -10.46
C LEU A 227 -39.66 -20.03 -11.56
N GLU A 228 -39.31 -19.75 -12.81
CA GLU A 228 -40.25 -19.85 -13.94
C GLU A 228 -40.53 -21.31 -14.32
N THR A 229 -39.47 -22.11 -14.46
CA THR A 229 -39.56 -23.45 -15.10
C THR A 229 -39.95 -24.56 -14.14
N THR A 230 -39.57 -24.46 -12.86
CA THR A 230 -39.82 -25.50 -11.86
C THR A 230 -40.94 -25.11 -10.91
N CYS A 231 -40.91 -23.86 -10.41
CA CYS A 231 -41.93 -23.41 -9.47
C CYS A 231 -43.21 -22.88 -10.15
N ASN A 232 -43.22 -22.75 -11.48
CA ASN A 232 -44.31 -22.11 -12.25
C ASN A 232 -44.60 -20.66 -11.80
N GLY A 233 -43.56 -19.97 -11.32
CA GLY A 233 -43.61 -18.55 -11.01
C GLY A 233 -43.58 -17.69 -12.28
N LYS A 234 -43.75 -16.38 -12.12
CA LYS A 234 -43.64 -15.39 -13.19
C LYS A 234 -42.70 -14.28 -12.80
N VAL A 235 -41.90 -13.78 -13.74
CA VAL A 235 -41.11 -12.57 -13.50
C VAL A 235 -42.05 -11.39 -13.32
N ILE A 236 -41.89 -10.71 -12.20
CA ILE A 236 -42.64 -9.53 -11.82
C ILE A 236 -41.88 -8.33 -12.38
N PRO A 237 -42.54 -7.42 -13.12
CA PRO A 237 -41.89 -6.20 -13.56
C PRO A 237 -41.45 -5.41 -12.33
N VAL A 238 -40.14 -5.17 -12.21
CA VAL A 238 -39.60 -4.25 -11.22
C VAL A 238 -40.11 -2.87 -11.61
N ALA A 239 -40.86 -2.20 -10.73
CA ALA A 239 -41.31 -0.85 -10.98
C ALA A 239 -40.08 0.04 -11.20
N ASP A 240 -40.03 0.68 -12.36
CA ASP A 240 -38.99 1.62 -12.73
C ASP A 240 -39.07 2.82 -11.76
N GLU A 241 -38.04 3.04 -10.94
CA GLU A 241 -37.95 4.22 -10.04
C GLU A 241 -37.93 5.55 -10.82
N THR A 242 -37.99 5.51 -12.16
CA THR A 242 -38.09 6.68 -13.04
C THR A 242 -39.51 7.13 -13.37
N ALA A 243 -40.56 6.47 -12.85
CA ALA A 243 -41.92 6.96 -13.05
C ALA A 243 -42.13 8.29 -12.27
N PRO A 244 -42.40 9.43 -12.94
CA PRO A 244 -42.73 10.66 -12.24
C PRO A 244 -44.02 10.43 -11.44
N MET A 245 -43.97 10.68 -10.12
CA MET A 245 -45.19 10.71 -9.31
C MET A 245 -46.18 11.67 -9.98
N PRO A 246 -47.45 11.27 -10.19
CA PRO A 246 -48.46 12.22 -10.65
C PRO A 246 -48.57 13.36 -9.64
N PRO A 247 -48.69 14.61 -10.09
CA PRO A 247 -48.74 15.76 -9.20
C PRO A 247 -49.93 15.60 -8.25
N ASN A 248 -49.64 15.64 -6.95
CA ASN A 248 -50.65 15.70 -5.91
C ASN A 248 -51.48 16.99 -6.13
N PRO A 249 -52.83 16.97 -6.19
CA PRO A 249 -53.63 18.16 -6.46
C PRO A 249 -53.65 19.19 -5.30
N GLU A 250 -52.87 18.95 -4.25
CA GLU A 250 -53.02 19.64 -2.97
C GLU A 250 -51.93 20.68 -2.73
N TYR A 251 -51.65 21.51 -3.73
CA TYR A 251 -51.07 22.84 -3.53
C TYR A 251 -51.71 23.80 -4.52
N ALA A 252 -52.94 24.22 -4.22
CA ALA A 252 -53.50 25.43 -4.78
C ALA A 252 -52.58 26.60 -4.40
N THR A 253 -51.85 27.11 -5.37
CA THR A 253 -51.06 28.34 -5.26
C THR A 253 -51.99 29.50 -4.88
N PHE A 254 -51.73 30.08 -3.71
CA PHE A 254 -52.15 31.44 -3.38
C PHE A 254 -51.57 32.40 -4.44
N GLU A 255 -52.44 33.06 -5.20
CA GLU A 255 -52.06 34.27 -5.94
C GLU A 255 -51.82 35.41 -4.93
N PRO A 256 -50.71 36.15 -5.01
CA PRO A 256 -50.56 37.40 -4.29
C PRO A 256 -51.27 38.52 -5.06
N ASP A 257 -52.24 39.13 -4.39
CA ASP A 257 -52.93 40.37 -4.78
C ASP A 257 -51.92 41.49 -5.03
N ASN A 258 -51.70 41.83 -6.31
CA ASN A 258 -50.86 42.95 -6.70
C ASN A 258 -51.74 44.20 -6.86
N GLY A 259 -52.17 44.74 -5.73
CA GLY A 259 -52.83 46.04 -5.66
C GLY A 259 -51.90 47.14 -6.18
N THR A 260 -52.32 47.81 -7.26
CA THR A 260 -51.77 49.12 -7.64
C THR A 260 -52.94 50.11 -7.74
N PRO A 261 -52.89 51.27 -7.08
CA PRO A 261 -53.99 52.23 -7.05
C PRO A 261 -53.91 53.22 -8.23
N GLU A 262 -55.07 53.63 -8.76
CA GLU A 262 -55.24 54.79 -9.63
C GLU A 262 -56.51 55.57 -9.23
N PRO A 263 -56.67 56.85 -9.61
CA PRO A 263 -56.88 57.94 -8.67
C PRO A 263 -58.27 58.59 -8.79
N ASP A 264 -58.50 59.54 -7.88
CA ASP A 264 -59.72 60.34 -7.68
C ASP A 264 -60.42 60.85 -8.95
N HIS A 265 -61.75 60.71 -8.94
CA HIS A 265 -62.73 61.72 -9.36
C HIS A 265 -64.05 61.57 -8.60
#